data_AF-A0A3M1R5L1-F1
#
_entry.id   AF-A0A3M1R5L1-F1
#
_cell.length_a   1.000
_cell.length_b   1.000
_cell.length_c   1.000
_cell.angle_alpha   90.00
_cell.angle_beta   90.00
_cell.angle_gamma   90.00
#
_symmetry.space_group_name_H-M   'P 1'
#
loop_
_entity.id
_entity.type
_entity.pdbx_description
1 polymer ?
#
loop_
_entity_poly.entity_id
_entity_poly.type
_entity_poly.pdbx_seq_one_letter_code
_entity_poly.pdbx_strand_id
1 'polypeptide(L)'
;MRSSGILLHPTSLPSRFGIGDLGPGAYRFLEWLAAADQHVWQILPLGPIEENGSPYTSSSAFAGNPLLVSPELLAESGLLSSEAVNDAVFPGPENAPVDYPAVVRTKRRLLGEAFRTFQRLPAAHPLQQDYEH
;
A
#
# COMPACT_ATOMS: atom_id res chain seq x y z
N MET A 1 16.73 -18.12 22.95
CA MET A 1 16.20 -18.06 21.56
C MET A 1 17.05 -17.07 20.78
N ARG A 2 17.58 -17.45 19.61
CA ARG A 2 18.25 -16.52 18.68
C ARG A 2 17.24 -16.16 17.59
N SER A 3 17.18 -14.90 17.19
CA SER A 3 16.31 -14.42 16.11
C SER A 3 17.09 -13.44 15.25
N SER A 4 16.84 -13.45 13.94
CA SER A 4 17.36 -12.48 12.98
C SER A 4 16.23 -11.92 12.14
N GLY A 5 16.49 -10.78 11.53
CA GLY A 5 15.48 -10.09 10.74
C GLY A 5 16.05 -8.98 9.88
N ILE A 6 15.16 -8.35 9.11
CA ILE A 6 15.48 -7.28 8.18
C ILE A 6 14.71 -6.02 8.55
N LEU A 7 15.41 -4.88 8.50
CA LEU A 7 14.81 -3.56 8.50
C LEU A 7 14.57 -3.11 7.06
N LEU A 8 13.30 -3.02 6.66
CA LEU A 8 12.91 -2.54 5.33
C LEU A 8 11.56 -1.86 5.42
N HIS A 9 11.42 -0.60 4.99
CA HIS A 9 10.12 0.03 4.97
C HIS A 9 9.28 -0.45 3.77
N PRO A 10 7.96 -0.65 3.89
CA PRO A 10 7.12 -1.12 2.77
C PRO A 10 7.21 -0.24 1.52
N THR A 11 7.43 1.07 1.66
CA THR A 11 7.59 1.99 0.52
C THR A 11 8.80 1.68 -0.37
N SER A 12 9.79 0.94 0.16
CA SER A 12 11.00 0.52 -0.56
C SER A 12 10.81 -0.79 -1.32
N LEU A 13 9.65 -1.45 -1.17
CA LEU A 13 9.34 -2.65 -1.94
C LEU A 13 9.09 -2.27 -3.41
N PRO A 14 9.50 -3.14 -4.36
CA PRO A 14 9.23 -2.93 -5.77
C PRO A 14 7.72 -2.94 -6.03
N SER A 15 7.25 -1.94 -6.78
CA SER A 15 5.84 -1.78 -7.13
C SER A 15 5.70 -1.00 -8.43
N ARG A 16 4.65 -1.35 -9.20
CA ARG A 16 4.31 -0.67 -10.45
C ARG A 16 3.62 0.68 -10.24
N PHE A 17 3.32 1.05 -9.00
CA PHE A 17 2.53 2.25 -8.64
C PHE A 17 3.38 3.39 -8.09
N GLY A 18 4.67 3.42 -8.44
CA GLY A 18 5.62 4.47 -8.07
C GLY A 18 6.11 4.45 -6.61
N ILE A 19 5.49 3.63 -5.76
CA ILE A 19 5.90 3.38 -4.37
C ILE A 19 5.49 1.97 -3.96
N GLY A 20 6.31 1.33 -3.11
CA GLY A 20 5.92 0.07 -2.48
C GLY A 20 4.66 0.20 -1.63
N ASP A 21 3.86 -0.86 -1.58
CA ASP A 21 2.59 -0.92 -0.86
C ASP A 21 2.40 -2.28 -0.17
N LEU A 22 1.31 -2.41 0.59
CA LEU A 22 0.93 -3.64 1.29
C LEU A 22 0.13 -4.57 0.38
N GLY A 23 0.65 -4.79 -0.83
CA GLY A 23 0.08 -5.64 -1.87
C GLY A 23 0.88 -6.92 -2.13
N PRO A 24 0.74 -7.51 -3.33
CA PRO A 24 1.48 -8.71 -3.74
C PRO A 24 3.00 -8.61 -3.54
N GLY A 25 3.59 -7.42 -3.68
CA GLY A 25 5.01 -7.20 -3.41
C GLY A 25 5.41 -7.46 -1.95
N ALA A 26 4.56 -7.09 -0.99
CA ALA A 26 4.79 -7.35 0.42
C ALA A 26 4.65 -8.85 0.74
N TYR A 27 3.66 -9.54 0.16
CA TYR A 27 3.52 -10.99 0.32
C TYR A 27 4.74 -11.75 -0.21
N ARG A 28 5.23 -11.41 -1.40
CA ARG A 28 6.47 -12.01 -1.95
C ARG A 28 7.68 -11.75 -1.06
N PHE A 29 7.78 -10.57 -0.46
CA PHE A 29 8.85 -10.26 0.48
C PHE A 29 8.77 -11.12 1.76
N LEU A 30 7.57 -11.33 2.29
CA LEU A 30 7.35 -12.22 3.43
C LEU A 30 7.69 -13.68 3.12
N GLU A 31 7.30 -14.17 1.94
CA GLU A 31 7.67 -15.51 1.46
C GLU A 31 9.19 -15.66 1.37
N TRP A 32 9.87 -14.64 0.85
CA TRP A 32 11.33 -14.63 0.78
C TRP A 32 11.98 -14.57 2.18
N LEU A 33 11.45 -13.76 3.11
CA LEU A 33 11.95 -13.72 4.49
C LEU A 33 11.84 -15.09 5.17
N ALA A 34 10.69 -15.76 5.00
CA ALA A 34 10.46 -17.09 5.53
C ALA A 34 11.43 -18.12 4.92
N ALA A 35 11.65 -18.06 3.60
CA ALA A 35 12.60 -18.94 2.91
C ALA A 35 14.07 -18.68 3.35
N ALA A 36 14.39 -17.46 3.77
CA ALA A 36 15.69 -17.06 4.28
C ALA A 36 15.85 -17.26 5.80
N ASP A 37 14.91 -17.96 6.46
CA ASP A 37 14.87 -18.21 7.91
C ASP A 37 14.95 -16.91 8.74
N GLN A 38 14.41 -15.81 8.20
CA GLN A 38 14.28 -14.55 8.92
C GLN A 38 12.95 -14.54 9.67
N HIS A 39 13.00 -14.22 10.96
CA HIS A 39 11.83 -14.29 11.84
C HIS A 39 11.28 -12.89 12.21
N VAL A 40 11.98 -11.82 11.85
CA VAL A 40 11.59 -10.45 12.17
C VAL A 40 11.64 -9.56 10.92
N TRP A 41 10.55 -8.85 10.67
CA TRP A 41 10.52 -7.71 9.76
C TRP A 41 10.31 -6.42 10.57
N GLN A 42 11.34 -5.59 10.65
CA GLN A 42 11.26 -4.29 11.29
C GLN A 42 10.91 -3.22 10.24
N ILE A 43 9.97 -2.35 10.59
CA ILE A 43 9.49 -1.25 9.75
C ILE A 43 9.60 0.10 10.48
N LEU A 44 9.71 1.17 9.72
CA LEU A 44 9.53 2.56 10.22
C LEU A 44 8.04 2.83 10.47
N PRO A 45 7.67 3.96 11.14
CA PRO A 45 6.26 4.25 11.42
C PRO A 45 5.40 4.31 10.16
N LEU A 46 4.21 3.73 10.24
CA LEU A 46 3.26 3.61 9.12
C LEU A 46 2.25 4.77 9.06
N GLY A 47 2.50 5.88 9.77
CA GLY A 47 1.62 7.04 9.79
C GLY A 47 1.57 7.79 8.45
N PRO A 48 0.52 8.59 8.20
CA PRO A 48 0.48 9.50 7.06
C PRO A 48 1.74 10.36 7.01
N ILE A 49 2.32 10.52 5.82
CA ILE A 49 3.45 11.42 5.62
C ILE A 49 2.95 12.84 5.34
N GLU A 50 3.66 13.83 5.87
CA GLU A 50 3.53 15.24 5.46
C GLU A 50 4.28 15.52 4.15
N GLU A 51 4.24 16.76 3.65
CA GLU A 51 4.77 17.14 2.31
C GLU A 51 6.25 16.78 2.08
N ASN A 52 7.03 16.59 3.14
CA ASN A 52 8.44 16.22 3.08
C ASN A 52 8.70 14.72 2.87
N GLY A 53 7.66 13.87 2.86
CA GLY A 53 7.79 12.42 2.68
C GLY A 53 8.40 11.64 3.85
N SER A 54 8.60 12.27 5.01
CA SER A 54 9.23 11.63 6.16
C SER A 54 8.23 10.80 6.99
N PRO A 55 8.52 9.53 7.29
CA PRO A 55 7.67 8.66 8.12
C PRO A 55 7.63 9.08 9.60
N TYR A 56 8.45 10.04 10.01
CA TYR A 56 8.50 10.56 11.38
C TYR A 56 7.72 11.86 11.58
N THR A 57 7.28 12.49 10.49
CA THR A 57 6.42 13.68 10.53
C THR A 57 5.04 13.26 10.06
N SER A 58 4.21 12.88 11.03
CA SER A 58 2.86 12.42 10.78
C SER A 58 1.83 13.31 11.45
N SER A 59 0.75 13.59 10.72
CA SER A 59 -0.42 14.32 11.23
C SER A 59 -1.27 13.48 12.19
N SER A 60 -0.98 12.17 12.33
CA SER A 60 -1.69 11.30 13.26
C SER A 60 -0.79 10.15 13.75
N ALA A 61 -0.86 9.85 15.05
CA ALA A 61 -0.19 8.70 15.65
C ALA A 61 -0.94 7.37 15.43
N PHE A 62 -2.20 7.42 14.96
CA PHE A 62 -3.09 6.26 14.86
C PHE A 62 -3.47 5.88 13.43
N ALA A 63 -3.47 6.84 12.50
CA ALA A 63 -3.87 6.59 11.12
C ALA A 63 -2.77 5.81 10.37
N GLY A 64 -3.16 4.99 9.40
CA GLY A 64 -2.23 4.39 8.43
C GLY A 64 -1.96 5.32 7.26
N ASN A 65 -0.80 5.17 6.61
CA ASN A 65 -0.44 5.92 5.42
C ASN A 65 -1.26 5.41 4.21
N PRO A 66 -2.15 6.22 3.62
CA PRO A 66 -2.98 5.79 2.49
C PRO A 66 -2.17 5.42 1.25
N LEU A 67 -0.91 5.86 1.14
CA LEU A 67 -0.04 5.48 0.01
C LEU A 67 0.34 4.01 0.01
N LEU A 68 0.23 3.34 1.17
CA LEU A 68 0.52 1.93 1.34
C LEU A 68 -0.65 1.01 0.96
N VAL A 69 -1.81 1.57 0.59
CA VAL A 69 -2.93 0.77 0.08
C VAL A 69 -2.59 0.26 -1.32
N SER A 70 -2.78 -1.04 -1.55
CA SER A 70 -2.49 -1.70 -2.82
C SER A 70 -3.64 -1.56 -3.82
N PRO A 71 -3.41 -0.94 -5.00
CA PRO A 71 -4.39 -0.89 -6.08
C PRO A 71 -4.77 -2.28 -6.60
N GLU A 72 -3.82 -3.23 -6.58
CA GLU A 72 -4.06 -4.61 -7.03
C GLU A 72 -5.06 -5.31 -6.12
N LEU A 73 -4.86 -5.25 -4.80
CA LEU A 73 -5.80 -5.85 -3.86
C LEU A 73 -7.19 -5.18 -3.89
N LEU A 74 -7.24 -3.86 -4.15
CA LEU A 74 -8.51 -3.16 -4.34
C LEU A 74 -9.25 -3.65 -5.60
N ALA A 75 -8.53 -3.97 -6.67
CA ALA A 75 -9.13 -4.56 -7.86
C ALA A 75 -9.56 -6.01 -7.64
N GLU A 76 -8.75 -6.81 -6.95
CA GLU A 76 -9.13 -8.17 -6.53
C GLU A 76 -10.40 -8.17 -5.67
N SER A 77 -10.58 -7.15 -4.84
CA SER A 77 -11.77 -6.94 -4.01
C SER A 77 -12.97 -6.36 -4.78
N GLY A 78 -12.85 -6.13 -6.08
CA GLY A 78 -13.91 -5.54 -6.92
C GLY A 78 -14.18 -4.05 -6.69
N LEU A 79 -13.30 -3.35 -5.96
CA LEU A 79 -13.44 -1.91 -5.68
C LEU A 79 -12.85 -1.04 -6.80
N LEU A 80 -11.85 -1.55 -7.51
CA LEU A 80 -11.27 -0.93 -8.69
C LEU A 80 -11.41 -1.84 -9.91
N SER A 81 -11.52 -1.24 -11.10
CA SER A 81 -11.43 -2.02 -12.35
C SER A 81 -9.98 -2.28 -12.73
N SER A 82 -9.75 -3.32 -13.54
CA SER A 82 -8.42 -3.62 -14.07
C SER A 82 -7.87 -2.48 -14.92
N GLU A 83 -8.74 -1.77 -15.65
CA GLU A 83 -8.38 -0.59 -16.44
C GLU A 83 -7.86 0.54 -15.54
N ALA A 84 -8.57 0.85 -14.44
CA ALA A 84 -8.14 1.90 -13.52
C ALA A 84 -6.78 1.61 -12.88
N VAL A 85 -6.48 0.33 -12.60
CA VAL A 85 -5.17 -0.11 -12.09
C VAL A 85 -4.09 0.00 -13.17
N ASN A 86 -4.37 -0.46 -14.39
CA ASN A 86 -3.41 -0.38 -15.51
C ASN A 86 -3.07 1.06 -15.88
N ASP A 87 -4.04 1.97 -15.86
CA ASP A 87 -3.86 3.41 -16.11
C ASP A 87 -3.06 4.11 -15.00
N ALA A 88 -2.89 3.48 -13.84
CA ALA A 88 -2.14 4.00 -12.71
C ALA A 88 -0.70 3.50 -12.64
N VAL A 89 -0.26 2.67 -13.59
CA VAL A 89 1.13 2.18 -13.66
C VAL A 89 2.08 3.35 -13.95
N PHE A 90 3.12 3.47 -13.13
CA PHE A 90 4.14 4.49 -13.29
C PHE A 90 5.14 4.08 -14.38
N PRO A 91 5.46 4.98 -15.33
CA PRO A 91 6.50 4.71 -16.32
C PRO A 91 7.88 4.79 -15.67
N GLY A 92 8.78 3.91 -16.10
CA GLY A 92 10.19 3.93 -15.68
C GLY A 92 10.63 2.66 -14.94
N PRO A 93 11.88 2.60 -14.49
CA PRO A 93 12.41 1.45 -13.77
C PRO A 93 11.79 1.36 -12.36
N GLU A 94 11.52 0.13 -11.90
CA GLU A 94 10.92 -0.13 -10.58
C GLU A 94 11.78 0.37 -9.40
N ASN A 95 13.08 0.61 -9.63
CA ASN A 95 14.04 1.08 -8.62
C ASN A 95 14.27 2.60 -8.66
N ALA A 96 13.45 3.37 -9.38
CA ALA A 96 13.55 4.82 -9.38
C ALA A 96 13.23 5.41 -7.99
N PRO A 97 13.83 6.55 -7.60
CA PRO A 97 13.39 7.29 -6.42
C PRO A 97 11.90 7.62 -6.49
N VAL A 98 11.23 7.54 -5.33
CA VAL A 98 9.77 7.80 -5.24
C VAL A 98 9.48 9.27 -5.52
N ASP A 99 8.68 9.55 -6.57
CA ASP A 99 8.04 10.86 -6.79
C ASP A 99 6.77 10.95 -5.94
N TYR A 100 6.94 11.39 -4.68
CA TYR A 100 5.84 11.52 -3.73
C TYR A 100 4.67 12.37 -4.24
N PRO A 101 4.88 13.57 -4.83
CA PRO A 101 3.78 14.34 -5.41
C PRO A 101 2.98 13.57 -6.47
N ALA A 102 3.64 12.84 -7.37
CA ALA A 102 2.95 12.05 -8.39
C ALA A 102 2.20 10.86 -7.77
N VAL A 103 2.83 10.14 -6.85
CA VAL A 103 2.23 9.01 -6.13
C VAL A 103 1.00 9.44 -5.33
N VAL A 104 1.08 10.55 -4.59
CA VAL A 104 -0.05 11.10 -3.83
C VAL A 104 -1.23 11.42 -4.73
N ARG A 105 -1.00 12.06 -5.89
CA ARG A 105 -2.07 12.35 -6.86
C ARG A 105 -2.73 11.07 -7.37
N THR A 106 -1.92 10.09 -7.79
CA THR A 106 -2.44 8.84 -8.34
C THR A 106 -3.19 8.01 -7.30
N LYS A 107 -2.59 7.77 -6.13
CA LYS A 107 -3.23 6.99 -5.05
C LYS A 107 -4.50 7.66 -4.54
N ARG A 108 -4.54 8.99 -4.38
CA ARG A 108 -5.78 9.70 -3.99
C ARG A 108 -6.90 9.52 -5.02
N ARG A 109 -6.59 9.61 -6.31
CA ARG A 109 -7.57 9.37 -7.38
C ARG A 109 -8.16 7.96 -7.28
N LEU A 110 -7.31 6.95 -7.16
CA LEU A 110 -7.73 5.56 -7.05
C LEU A 110 -8.55 5.30 -5.79
N LEU A 111 -8.12 5.78 -4.63
CA LEU A 111 -8.86 5.63 -3.38
C LEU A 111 -10.24 6.30 -3.45
N GLY A 112 -10.34 7.47 -4.08
CA GLY A 112 -11.62 8.14 -4.32
C GLY A 112 -12.53 7.38 -5.29
N GLU A 113 -11.98 6.63 -6.23
CA GLU A 113 -12.74 5.73 -7.11
C GLU A 113 -13.21 4.47 -6.37
N ALA A 114 -12.29 3.81 -5.66
CA ALA A 114 -12.57 2.65 -4.82
C ALA A 114 -13.68 2.96 -3.80
N PHE A 115 -13.62 4.13 -3.16
CA PHE A 115 -14.64 4.56 -2.21
C PHE A 115 -16.02 4.77 -2.87
N ARG A 116 -16.08 5.36 -4.07
CA ARG A 116 -17.35 5.50 -4.82
C ARG A 116 -17.93 4.16 -5.23
N THR A 117 -17.09 3.16 -5.53
CA THR A 117 -17.54 1.79 -5.79
C THR A 117 -18.04 1.15 -4.50
N PHE A 118 -17.29 1.27 -3.41
CA PHE A 118 -17.66 0.78 -2.08
C PHE A 118 -19.04 1.30 -1.65
N GLN A 119 -19.30 2.60 -1.76
CA GLN A 119 -20.60 3.20 -1.41
C GLN A 119 -21.80 2.67 -2.21
N ARG A 120 -21.56 2.06 -3.38
CA ARG A 120 -22.59 1.45 -4.22
C ARG A 120 -22.78 -0.04 -3.94
N LEU A 121 -21.93 -0.65 -3.12
CA LEU A 121 -22.09 -2.05 -2.73
C LEU A 121 -23.34 -2.23 -1.87
N PRO A 122 -24.07 -3.35 -2.01
CA PRO A 122 -25.18 -3.68 -1.12
C PRO A 122 -24.71 -3.73 0.34
N ALA A 123 -25.56 -3.33 1.29
CA ALA A 123 -25.23 -3.38 2.73
C ALA A 123 -24.86 -4.80 3.23
N ALA A 124 -25.36 -5.84 2.57
CA ALA A 124 -25.02 -7.23 2.87
C ALA A 124 -23.66 -7.68 2.30
N HIS A 125 -22.94 -6.81 1.58
CA HIS A 125 -21.64 -7.15 1.02
C HIS A 125 -20.60 -7.32 2.15
N PRO A 126 -19.72 -8.34 2.13
CA PRO A 126 -18.75 -8.58 3.21
C PRO A 126 -17.91 -7.35 3.57
N LEU A 127 -17.41 -6.63 2.56
CA LEU A 127 -16.65 -5.39 2.80
C LEU A 127 -17.43 -4.30 3.54
N GLN A 128 -18.76 -4.22 3.39
CA GLN A 128 -19.58 -3.26 4.14
C GLN A 128 -19.64 -3.65 5.62
N GLN A 129 -19.73 -4.95 5.91
CA GLN A 129 -19.75 -5.47 7.28
C GLN A 129 -18.40 -5.22 7.97
N ASP A 130 -17.29 -5.53 7.30
CA ASP A 130 -15.94 -5.31 7.83
C ASP A 130 -15.64 -3.83 8.13
N TYR A 131 -16.29 -2.90 7.44
CA TYR A 131 -16.10 -1.45 7.62
C TYR A 131 -16.86 -0.88 8.83
N GLU A 132 -17.97 -1.50 9.23
CA GLU A 132 -18.81 -1.04 10.35
C GLU A 132 -18.29 -1.49 11.73
N HIS A 133 -17.24 -2.32 11.75
CA HIS A 133 -16.60 -2.90 12.95
C HIS A 133 -15.26 -2.26 13.29
#